data_AF-A0A2P2M2N6-F1
#
_entry.id   AF-A0A2P2M2N6-F1
#
_cell.length_a   1.000
_cell.length_b   1.000
_cell.length_c   1.000
_cell.angle_alpha   90.00
_cell.angle_beta   90.00
_cell.angle_gamma   90.00
#
_symmetry.space_group_name_H-M   'P 1'
#
loop_
_entity.id
_entity.type
_entity.pdbx_description
1 polymer ?
#
loop_
_entity_poly.entity_id
_entity_poly.type
_entity_poly.pdbx_seq_one_letter_code
_entity_poly.pdbx_strand_id
1 'polypeptide(L)' 'MQIFVGNLDSNVMDDHLRELFGQYGHLVHVKIPNGKRCGFVQFADK' A
#
# COMPACT_ATOMS: atom_id res chain seq x y z
N MET A 1 1.12 8.48 8.89
CA MET A 1 1.03 7.09 9.44
C MET A 1 1.53 6.06 8.41
N GLN A 2 2.25 4.99 8.80
CA GLN A 2 2.70 3.94 7.86
C GLN A 2 2.07 2.58 8.22
N ILE A 3 1.54 1.88 7.21
CA ILE A 3 0.86 0.59 7.32
C ILE A 3 1.63 -0.45 6.51
N PHE A 4 1.87 -1.61 7.12
CA PHE A 4 2.40 -2.79 6.44
C PHE A 4 1.25 -3.72 6.09
N VAL A 5 1.19 -4.15 4.83
CA VAL A 5 0.20 -5.09 4.32
C VAL A 5 0.92 -6.36 3.93
N GLY A 6 0.77 -7.42 4.71
CA GLY A 6 1.36 -8.74 4.44
C GLY A 6 0.41 -9.65 3.66
N ASN A 7 0.95 -10.79 3.20
CA ASN A 7 0.18 -11.84 2.52
C ASN A 7 -0.61 -11.35 1.31
N LEU A 8 -0.03 -10.43 0.54
CA LEU A 8 -0.60 -9.95 -0.71
C LEU A 8 -0.56 -11.05 -1.78
N ASP A 9 -1.61 -11.11 -2.59
CA ASP A 9 -1.63 -11.94 -3.79
C ASP A 9 -0.59 -11.41 -4.80
N SER A 10 -0.01 -12.30 -5.62
CA SER A 10 0.95 -11.93 -6.68
C SER A 10 0.36 -10.99 -7.72
N ASN A 11 -0.96 -10.93 -7.85
CA ASN A 11 -1.65 -10.04 -8.77
C ASN A 11 -1.90 -8.63 -8.19
N VAL A 12 -1.63 -8.41 -6.89
CA VAL A 12 -1.83 -7.10 -6.26
C VAL A 12 -0.68 -6.17 -6.64
N MET A 13 -1.03 -5.04 -7.26
CA MET A 13 -0.11 -3.98 -7.66
C MET A 13 -0.28 -2.73 -6.79
N ASP A 14 0.68 -1.81 -6.84
CA ASP A 14 0.68 -0.58 -6.07
C ASP A 14 -0.61 0.24 -6.27
N ASP A 15 -1.17 0.26 -7.48
CA ASP A 15 -2.44 0.94 -7.78
C ASP A 15 -3.63 0.38 -7.00
N HIS A 16 -3.70 -0.94 -6.81
CA HIS A 16 -4.77 -1.54 -5.99
C HIS A 16 -4.71 -1.04 -4.55
N LEU A 17 -3.50 -0.98 -3.97
CA LEU A 17 -3.32 -0.43 -2.63
C LEU A 17 -3.64 1.07 -2.60
N ARG A 18 -3.29 1.83 -3.65
CA ARG A 18 -3.63 3.26 -3.74
C ARG A 18 -5.14 3.50 -3.78
N GLU A 19 -5.87 2.77 -4.61
CA GLU A 19 -7.33 2.88 -4.70
C GLU A 19 -8.01 2.46 -3.40
N LEU A 20 -7.62 1.31 -2.84
CA LEU A 20 -8.19 0.79 -1.60
C LEU A 20 -7.89 1.70 -0.40
N PHE A 21 -6.65 2.15 -0.23
CA PHE A 21 -6.27 2.95 0.94
C PHE A 21 -6.54 4.46 0.75
N GLY A 22 -6.65 4.94 -0.49
CA GLY A 22 -6.90 6.35 -0.80
C GLY A 22 -8.24 6.86 -0.30
N GLN A 23 -9.23 5.97 -0.14
CA GLN A 23 -10.52 6.33 0.46
C GLN A 23 -10.41 6.71 1.95
N TYR A 24 -9.38 6.24 2.65
CA TYR A 24 -9.17 6.52 4.08
C TYR A 24 -8.36 7.80 4.32
N GLY A 25 -7.77 8.40 3.29
CA GLY A 25 -6.98 9.62 3.41
C GLY A 25 -5.93 9.79 2.32
N HIS A 26 -5.20 10.90 2.38
CA HIS A 26 -4.19 11.21 1.37
C HIS A 26 -2.96 10.31 1.51
N LEU A 27 -2.67 9.53 0.46
CA LEU A 27 -1.51 8.64 0.40
C LEU A 27 -0.29 9.38 -0.17
N VAL A 28 0.82 9.36 0.56
CA VAL A 28 2.10 9.93 0.11
C VAL A 28 3.02 8.89 -0.52
N HIS A 29 2.98 7.65 -0.04
CA HIS A 29 3.88 6.61 -0.53
C HIS A 29 3.19 5.25 -0.49
N VAL A 30 3.26 4.53 -1.61
CA VAL A 30 2.80 3.14 -1.73
C VAL A 30 3.88 2.37 -2.46
N LYS A 31 4.28 1.23 -1.91
CA LYS A 31 5.33 0.40 -2.50
C LYS A 31 5.12 -1.08 -2.21
N ILE A 32 5.16 -1.91 -3.25
CA ILE A 32 5.19 -3.38 -3.19
C ILE A 32 6.59 -3.86 -3.63
N PRO A 33 7.44 -4.39 -2.73
CA PRO A 33 8.72 -4.95 -3.13
C PRO A 33 8.55 -6.22 -3.97
N ASN A 34 9.16 -6.25 -5.16
CA ASN A 34 9.15 -7.42 -6.04
C ASN A 34 9.67 -8.67 -5.33
N GLY A 35 8.96 -9.79 -5.51
CA GLY A 35 9.30 -11.08 -4.91
C GLY A 35 8.93 -11.20 -3.42
N LYS A 36 8.35 -10.15 -2.82
CA LYS A 36 7.75 -10.23 -1.48
C LYS A 36 6.25 -10.03 -1.60
N ARG A 37 5.48 -10.96 -1.03
CA ARG A 37 4.00 -10.88 -0.93
C ARG A 37 3.57 -9.85 0.12
N CYS A 38 4.14 -8.65 0.07
CA CYS A 38 3.85 -7.58 1.01
C CYS A 38 3.96 -6.19 0.37
N GLY A 39 3.26 -5.22 0.96
CA GLY A 39 3.24 -3.84 0.53
C GLY A 39 3.31 -2.89 1.71
N PHE A 40 3.73 -1.67 1.44
CA PHE A 40 3.83 -0.60 2.42
C PHE A 40 3.02 0.59 1.91
N VAL A 41 2.15 1.10 2.77
CA VAL A 41 1.26 2.24 2.49
C VAL A 41 1.55 3.32 3.53
N GLN A 42 1.74 4.56 3.09
CA GLN A 42 2.02 5.69 3.96
C GLN A 42 1.05 6.83 3.66
N PHE A 43 0.38 7.28 4.70
CA PHE A 43 -0.52 8.43 4.68
C PHE A 43 0.24 9.71 4.99
N ALA A 44 -0.16 10.80 4.32
CA ALA A 44 0.33 12.15 4.50
C ALA A 44 0.10 12.67 5.92
N ASP A 45 -1.02 12.24 6.50
CA ASP A 45 -1.55 12.82 7.72
C ASP A 45 -0.74 12.40 8.97
N LYS A 46 -0.55 13.40 9.83
CA LYS A 46 0.01 13.35 11.19
C LYS A 46 -1.03 13.90 12.14
#